data_AF-A0A2R7Y6W1-F1
#
_entry.id   AF-A0A2R7Y6W1-F1
#
_cell.length_a   1.000
_cell.length_b   1.000
_cell.length_c   1.000
_cell.angle_alpha   90.00
_cell.angle_beta   90.00
_cell.angle_gamma   90.00
#
_symmetry.space_group_name_H-M   'P 1'
#
loop_
_entity.id
_entity.type
_entity.pdbx_description
1 polymer ?
#
loop_
_entity_poly.entity_id
_entity_poly.type
_entity_poly.pdbx_seq_one_letter_code
_entity_poly.pdbx_strand_id
1 'polypeptide(L)'
;MGGAAMPKKIVIRFKEEKVPKDVLEEVPQVEPEASVTETETRVQAKPPEAVTPSRDVEASIIKEAFDGYDALMAKIQEMRIREQIFQKMFMEQNISVTTVKEILARWNVLRDQIVEEASSLIEKVNEAKSKLESEFSKVETDLYISVVELDTLKYKESLNMPVPQELKASLEAKVSILRQELSEKKKKIGELEEKARMLSELPRKIHSLTSYTELADKLYQELKEKHGAKFGPRVDEALQKNIEAIMQSKGIPREYAIILIWRETQASAAS
;
A
#
# COMPACT_ATOMS: atom_id res chain seq x y z
N MET A 1 -54.96 30.65 -19.61
CA MET A 1 -53.78 31.22 -20.29
C MET A 1 -52.60 30.92 -19.39
N GLY A 2 -51.74 29.94 -19.69
CA GLY A 2 -50.66 29.98 -20.69
C GLY A 2 -49.34 29.97 -19.89
N GLY A 3 -48.32 29.17 -20.17
CA GLY A 3 -48.10 28.14 -21.18
C GLY A 3 -47.03 27.17 -20.69
N ALA A 4 -47.06 25.96 -21.25
CA ALA A 4 -46.15 24.87 -20.96
C ALA A 4 -44.72 25.15 -21.47
N ALA A 5 -43.73 24.87 -20.63
CA ALA A 5 -42.32 24.92 -20.99
C ALA A 5 -41.93 23.66 -21.79
N MET A 6 -41.60 23.83 -23.06
CA MET A 6 -41.06 22.78 -23.95
C MET A 6 -39.53 22.70 -23.81
N PRO A 7 -38.92 21.50 -23.91
CA PRO A 7 -37.46 21.34 -23.84
C PRO A 7 -36.75 21.82 -25.12
N LYS A 8 -35.61 22.48 -24.95
CA LYS A 8 -34.82 23.11 -26.02
C LYS A 8 -34.07 22.07 -26.87
N LYS A 9 -34.23 22.12 -28.20
CA LYS A 9 -33.47 21.34 -29.19
C LYS A 9 -31.98 21.72 -29.16
N ILE A 10 -31.11 20.71 -29.09
CA ILE A 10 -29.66 20.85 -29.31
C ILE A 10 -29.38 20.66 -30.81
N VAL A 11 -28.73 21.64 -31.43
CA VAL A 11 -28.30 21.59 -32.84
C VAL A 11 -26.78 21.39 -32.85
N ILE A 12 -26.31 20.24 -33.34
CA ILE A 12 -24.89 19.96 -33.56
C ILE A 12 -24.53 20.44 -34.97
N ARG A 13 -23.65 21.44 -35.07
CA ARG A 13 -23.07 21.90 -36.34
C ARG A 13 -21.72 21.21 -36.53
N PHE A 14 -21.62 20.39 -37.58
CA PHE A 14 -20.35 19.85 -38.04
C PHE A 14 -19.57 20.95 -38.77
N LYS A 15 -18.33 21.22 -38.35
CA LYS A 15 -17.38 22.01 -39.14
C LYS A 15 -16.60 21.05 -40.03
N GLU A 16 -16.81 21.15 -41.34
CA GLU A 16 -15.94 20.60 -42.37
C GLU A 16 -14.67 21.46 -42.42
N GLU A 17 -13.51 20.85 -42.18
CA GLU A 17 -12.22 21.50 -42.41
C GLU A 17 -11.59 20.93 -43.68
N LYS A 18 -11.38 21.84 -44.63
CA LYS A 18 -10.98 21.59 -46.01
C LYS A 18 -9.49 21.26 -46.09
N VAL A 19 -9.20 20.21 -46.85
CA VAL A 19 -7.88 19.87 -47.38
C VAL A 19 -7.40 20.97 -48.34
N PRO A 20 -6.17 21.51 -48.20
CA PRO A 20 -5.52 22.26 -49.25
C PRO A 20 -4.76 21.31 -50.19
N LYS A 21 -5.06 21.44 -51.49
CA LYS A 21 -4.29 20.87 -52.61
C LYS A 21 -3.27 21.90 -53.12
N ASP A 22 -2.26 21.36 -53.79
CA ASP A 22 -1.33 21.96 -54.75
C ASP A 22 -0.02 22.54 -54.21
N VAL A 23 1.08 21.81 -54.43
CA VAL A 23 2.12 22.24 -55.37
C VAL A 23 2.60 21.01 -56.16
N LEU A 24 2.37 21.04 -57.48
CA LEU A 24 2.98 20.17 -58.49
C LEU A 24 4.43 20.60 -58.72
N GLU A 25 5.34 19.63 -58.83
CA GLU A 25 6.58 19.76 -59.62
C GLU A 25 6.77 18.50 -60.47
N GLU A 26 7.45 18.69 -61.59
CA GLU A 26 7.21 18.05 -62.88
C GLU A 26 7.80 16.64 -63.05
N VAL A 27 7.18 15.91 -63.98
CA VAL A 27 7.58 14.60 -64.49
C VAL A 27 8.60 14.77 -65.62
N PRO A 28 9.51 13.80 -65.85
CA PRO A 28 9.59 13.27 -67.21
C PRO A 28 9.43 11.74 -67.27
N GLN A 29 8.52 11.32 -68.14
CA GLN A 29 8.23 9.95 -68.53
C GLN A 29 9.35 9.36 -69.37
N VAL A 30 9.67 8.08 -69.16
CA VAL A 30 10.04 7.14 -70.24
C VAL A 30 9.44 5.76 -69.89
N GLU A 31 8.53 5.27 -70.72
CA GLU A 31 8.03 3.88 -70.85
C GLU A 31 8.83 3.14 -71.95
N PRO A 32 8.66 1.81 -72.23
CA PRO A 32 8.33 0.65 -71.40
C PRO A 32 9.19 -0.61 -71.74
N GLU A 33 8.76 -1.78 -71.24
CA GLU A 33 9.10 -3.18 -71.61
C GLU A 33 10.27 -3.90 -70.89
N ALA A 34 9.94 -4.83 -69.98
CA ALA A 34 9.77 -6.26 -70.33
C ALA A 34 9.68 -7.17 -69.08
N SER A 35 8.78 -8.15 -69.19
CA SER A 35 8.82 -9.48 -68.54
C SER A 35 8.48 -9.63 -67.04
N VAL A 36 7.18 -9.84 -66.79
CA VAL A 36 6.56 -10.94 -66.04
C VAL A 36 7.49 -11.81 -65.17
N THR A 37 7.29 -11.81 -63.85
CA THR A 37 7.08 -13.06 -63.08
C THR A 37 6.31 -12.76 -61.79
N GLU A 38 5.13 -13.38 -61.69
CA GLU A 38 4.29 -13.41 -60.50
C GLU A 38 5.01 -14.10 -59.34
N THR A 39 4.95 -13.52 -58.14
CA THR A 39 4.98 -14.28 -56.89
C THR A 39 4.06 -13.59 -55.89
N GLU A 40 2.85 -14.12 -55.76
CA GLU A 40 1.90 -13.77 -54.71
C GLU A 40 2.54 -13.97 -53.34
N THR A 41 2.89 -12.87 -52.66
CA THR A 41 3.15 -12.91 -51.22
C THR A 41 1.98 -12.23 -50.53
N ARG A 42 1.01 -13.06 -50.15
CA ARG A 42 -0.12 -12.70 -49.28
C ARG A 42 0.41 -12.28 -47.91
N VAL A 43 0.68 -10.98 -47.74
CA VAL A 43 0.93 -10.40 -46.42
C VAL A 43 -0.41 -10.35 -45.68
N GLN A 44 -0.69 -11.40 -44.90
CA GLN A 44 -1.70 -11.34 -43.86
C GLN A 44 -1.23 -10.34 -42.81
N ALA A 45 -1.82 -9.15 -42.80
CA ALA A 45 -1.76 -8.27 -41.66
C ALA A 45 -2.48 -8.97 -40.48
N LYS A 46 -1.70 -9.53 -39.55
CA LYS A 46 -2.20 -9.89 -38.22
C LYS A 46 -2.75 -8.62 -37.56
N PRO A 47 -3.95 -8.66 -36.94
CA PRO A 47 -4.37 -7.59 -36.05
C PRO A 47 -3.36 -7.45 -34.91
N PRO A 48 -3.11 -6.25 -34.37
CA PRO A 48 -2.21 -6.09 -33.25
C PRO A 48 -2.79 -6.90 -32.07
N GLU A 49 -2.05 -7.91 -31.63
CA GLU A 49 -2.26 -8.52 -30.32
C GLU A 49 -2.15 -7.39 -29.30
N ALA A 50 -3.30 -6.98 -28.76
CA ALA A 50 -3.32 -6.25 -27.51
C ALA A 50 -2.61 -7.14 -26.50
N VAL A 51 -1.39 -6.76 -26.14
CA VAL A 51 -0.62 -7.39 -25.07
C VAL A 51 -1.41 -7.18 -23.79
N THR A 52 -2.34 -8.09 -23.49
CA THR A 52 -2.82 -8.28 -22.13
C THR A 52 -1.57 -8.61 -21.31
N PRO A 53 -1.22 -7.81 -20.29
CA PRO A 53 -0.17 -8.22 -19.36
C PRO A 53 -0.52 -9.63 -18.89
N SER A 54 0.44 -10.55 -18.98
CA SER A 54 0.22 -11.93 -18.59
C SER A 54 -0.23 -11.95 -17.12
N ARG A 55 -1.28 -12.72 -16.82
CA ARG A 55 -1.81 -12.94 -15.45
C ARG A 55 -0.71 -13.18 -14.41
N ASP A 56 0.42 -13.74 -14.82
CA ASP A 56 1.59 -14.00 -13.98
C ASP A 56 2.29 -12.72 -13.49
N VAL A 57 2.41 -11.70 -14.34
CA VAL A 57 2.99 -10.40 -13.94
C VAL A 57 2.04 -9.67 -12.99
N GLU A 58 0.74 -9.77 -13.24
CA GLU A 58 -0.30 -9.15 -12.42
C GLU A 58 -0.35 -9.76 -11.00
N ALA A 59 -0.23 -11.09 -10.91
CA ALA A 59 -0.11 -11.79 -9.64
C ALA A 59 1.20 -11.46 -8.91
N SER A 60 2.29 -11.18 -9.64
CA SER A 60 3.59 -10.79 -9.07
C SER A 60 3.50 -9.45 -8.35
N ILE A 61 2.91 -8.42 -8.96
CA ILE A 61 2.82 -7.07 -8.39
C ILE A 61 2.05 -7.09 -7.06
N ILE A 62 0.92 -7.81 -7.02
CA ILE A 62 0.13 -7.94 -5.80
C ILE A 62 0.95 -8.64 -4.72
N LYS A 63 1.59 -9.77 -5.05
CA LYS A 63 2.40 -10.51 -4.09
C LYS A 63 3.57 -9.68 -3.55
N GLU A 64 4.28 -8.96 -4.42
CA GLU A 64 5.40 -8.10 -4.05
C GLU A 64 4.98 -6.99 -3.07
N ALA A 65 3.78 -6.43 -3.21
CA ALA A 65 3.25 -5.43 -2.28
C ALA A 65 3.00 -6.04 -0.88
N PHE A 66 2.43 -7.24 -0.81
CA PHE A 66 2.20 -7.95 0.46
C PHE A 66 3.52 -8.37 1.12
N ASP A 67 4.41 -9.04 0.37
CA ASP A 67 5.70 -9.52 0.86
C ASP A 67 6.59 -8.33 1.30
N GLY A 68 6.57 -7.23 0.55
CA GLY A 68 7.30 -6.01 0.89
C GLY A 68 6.82 -5.38 2.20
N TYR A 69 5.50 -5.36 2.43
CA TYR A 69 4.94 -4.88 3.69
C TYR A 69 5.36 -5.74 4.87
N ASP A 70 5.25 -7.07 4.72
CA ASP A 70 5.58 -8.00 5.80
C ASP A 70 7.08 -7.94 6.13
N ALA A 71 7.95 -7.79 5.12
CA ALA A 71 9.38 -7.57 5.31
C ALA A 71 9.69 -6.26 6.04
N LEU A 72 9.01 -5.16 5.70
CA LEU A 72 9.20 -3.88 6.39
C LEU A 72 8.76 -3.96 7.86
N MET A 73 7.62 -4.61 8.13
CA MET A 73 7.16 -4.82 9.51
C MET A 73 8.11 -5.72 10.30
N ALA A 74 8.71 -6.72 9.66
CA ALA A 74 9.75 -7.54 10.28
C ALA A 74 10.98 -6.70 10.67
N LYS A 75 11.43 -5.76 9.82
CA LYS A 75 12.52 -4.82 10.16
C LYS A 75 12.18 -3.95 11.37
N ILE A 76 10.94 -3.45 11.45
CA ILE A 76 10.47 -2.65 12.61
C ILE A 76 10.54 -3.49 13.89
N GLN A 77 10.08 -4.75 13.85
CA GLN A 77 10.15 -5.65 15.01
C GLN A 77 11.59 -5.98 15.41
N GLU A 78 12.45 -6.25 14.43
CA GLU A 78 13.87 -6.49 14.70
C GLU A 78 14.51 -5.29 15.39
N MET A 79 14.20 -4.08 14.94
CA MET A 79 14.67 -2.85 15.54
C MET A 79 14.20 -2.72 17.00
N ARG A 80 12.93 -3.03 17.29
CA ARG A 80 12.39 -3.05 18.66
C ARG A 80 13.10 -4.05 19.56
N ILE A 81 13.42 -5.25 19.05
CA ILE A 81 14.17 -6.27 19.79
C ILE A 81 15.59 -5.79 20.09
N ARG A 82 16.28 -5.20 19.10
CA ARG A 82 17.62 -4.62 19.29
C ARG A 82 17.60 -3.53 20.36
N GLU A 83 16.57 -2.70 20.35
CA GLU A 83 16.39 -1.64 21.35
C GLU A 83 16.18 -2.21 22.76
N GLN A 84 15.33 -3.22 22.90
CA GLN A 84 15.12 -3.94 24.15
C GLN A 84 16.42 -4.54 24.71
N ILE A 85 17.19 -5.24 23.87
CA ILE A 85 18.46 -5.86 24.27
C ILE A 85 19.44 -4.77 24.73
N PHE A 86 19.57 -3.70 23.96
CA PHE A 86 20.50 -2.63 24.30
C PHE A 86 20.12 -1.90 25.59
N GLN A 87 18.83 -1.67 25.85
CA GLN A 87 18.41 -1.09 27.13
C GLN A 87 18.75 -1.98 28.33
N LYS A 88 18.60 -3.31 28.21
CA LYS A 88 19.04 -4.26 29.25
C LYS A 88 20.56 -4.20 29.45
N MET A 89 21.33 -4.21 28.37
CA MET A 89 22.79 -4.05 28.45
C MET A 89 23.18 -2.72 29.09
N PHE A 90 22.47 -1.64 28.77
CA PHE A 90 22.73 -0.32 29.34
C PHE A 90 22.43 -0.26 30.85
N MET A 91 21.42 -1.00 31.30
CA MET A 91 21.09 -1.16 32.71
C MET A 91 22.20 -1.91 33.48
N GLU A 92 22.70 -3.00 32.91
CA GLU A 92 23.62 -3.93 33.58
C GLU A 92 25.09 -3.54 33.48
N GLN A 93 25.50 -2.88 32.39
CA GLN A 93 26.90 -2.61 32.06
C GLN A 93 27.23 -1.12 32.15
N ASN A 94 28.48 -0.79 32.48
CA ASN A 94 28.99 0.59 32.52
C ASN A 94 29.23 1.20 31.12
N ILE A 95 28.22 1.18 30.27
CA ILE A 95 28.24 1.83 28.96
C ILE A 95 28.18 3.36 29.15
N SER A 96 29.06 4.07 28.45
CA SER A 96 29.14 5.53 28.53
C SER A 96 27.96 6.20 27.82
N VAL A 97 27.59 7.41 28.28
CA VAL A 97 26.56 8.24 27.64
C VAL A 97 26.91 8.56 26.18
N THR A 98 28.19 8.76 25.86
CA THR A 98 28.65 8.99 24.48
C THR A 98 28.32 7.80 23.58
N THR A 99 28.63 6.58 24.04
CA THR A 99 28.31 5.35 23.31
C THR A 99 26.80 5.18 23.12
N VAL A 100 25.98 5.51 24.13
CA VAL A 100 24.52 5.50 24.01
C VAL A 100 24.05 6.44 22.89
N LYS A 101 24.55 7.68 22.86
CA LYS A 101 24.20 8.63 21.80
C LYS A 101 24.55 8.15 20.41
N GLU A 102 25.74 7.57 20.24
CA GLU A 102 26.18 7.05 18.94
C GLU A 102 25.27 5.91 18.47
N ILE A 103 24.87 5.00 19.37
CA ILE A 103 23.96 3.90 19.05
C ILE A 103 22.56 4.44 18.68
N LEU A 104 22.04 5.40 19.46
CA LEU A 104 20.76 6.05 19.18
C LEU A 104 20.76 6.80 17.85
N ALA A 105 21.86 7.47 17.50
CA ALA A 105 22.01 8.13 16.21
C ALA A 105 21.98 7.12 15.06
N ARG A 106 22.66 5.97 15.18
CA ARG A 106 22.58 4.89 14.18
C ARG A 106 21.17 4.34 14.04
N TRP A 107 20.44 4.21 15.13
CA TRP A 107 19.04 3.78 15.09
C TRP A 107 18.12 4.81 14.43
N ASN A 108 18.35 6.10 14.64
CA ASN A 108 17.61 7.12 13.91
C ASN A 108 17.82 7.00 12.40
N VAL A 109 19.06 6.77 11.95
CA VAL A 109 19.33 6.50 10.52
C VAL A 109 18.56 5.27 10.03
N LEU A 110 18.47 4.20 10.81
CA LEU A 110 17.67 3.03 10.45
C LEU A 110 16.16 3.34 10.39
N ARG A 111 15.63 4.17 11.30
CA ARG A 111 14.23 4.63 11.26
C ARG A 111 13.96 5.44 10.00
N ASP A 112 14.86 6.34 9.64
CA ASP A 112 14.75 7.16 8.44
C ASP A 112 14.75 6.28 7.18
N GLN A 113 15.62 5.27 7.13
CA GLN A 113 15.61 4.27 6.04
C GLN A 113 14.30 3.49 5.97
N ILE A 114 13.75 3.05 7.10
CA ILE A 114 12.44 2.37 7.15
C ILE A 114 11.33 3.30 6.62
N VAL A 115 11.38 4.59 6.95
CA VAL A 115 10.41 5.59 6.47
C VAL A 115 10.54 5.83 4.96
N GLU A 116 11.76 5.87 4.44
CA GLU A 116 12.02 5.97 3.00
C GLU A 116 11.53 4.73 2.25
N GLU A 117 11.85 3.53 2.75
CA GLU A 117 11.35 2.27 2.22
C GLU A 117 9.81 2.22 2.23
N ALA A 118 9.17 2.67 3.31
CA ALA A 118 7.71 2.74 3.40
C ALA A 118 7.10 3.64 2.31
N SER A 119 7.75 4.76 2.01
CA SER A 119 7.30 5.70 0.98
C SER A 119 7.31 5.05 -0.40
N SER A 120 8.39 4.34 -0.74
CA SER A 120 8.45 3.58 -2.01
C SER A 120 7.47 2.41 -2.06
N LEU A 121 7.21 1.75 -0.92
CA LEU A 121 6.27 0.64 -0.84
C LEU A 121 4.82 1.08 -1.01
N ILE A 122 4.45 2.30 -0.58
CA ILE A 122 3.11 2.87 -0.79
C ILE A 122 2.78 2.92 -2.28
N GLU A 123 3.75 3.27 -3.13
CA GLU A 123 3.54 3.30 -4.59
C GLU A 123 3.18 1.91 -5.12
N LYS A 124 3.93 0.88 -4.72
CA LYS A 124 3.67 -0.52 -5.09
C LYS A 124 2.32 -1.02 -4.58
N VAL A 125 1.96 -0.66 -3.35
CA VAL A 125 0.66 -1.03 -2.75
C VAL A 125 -0.49 -0.37 -3.53
N ASN A 126 -0.35 0.90 -3.91
CA ASN A 126 -1.36 1.61 -4.70
C ASN A 126 -1.47 1.04 -6.12
N GLU A 127 -0.35 0.66 -6.74
CA GLU A 127 -0.34 -0.03 -8.03
C GLU A 127 -1.07 -1.38 -7.95
N ALA A 128 -0.73 -2.22 -6.95
CA ALA A 128 -1.40 -3.48 -6.70
C ALA A 128 -2.91 -3.30 -6.44
N LYS A 129 -3.29 -2.25 -5.71
CA LYS A 129 -4.69 -1.92 -5.45
C LYS A 129 -5.41 -1.53 -6.74
N SER A 130 -4.88 -0.59 -7.50
CA SER A 130 -5.48 -0.16 -8.77
C SER A 130 -5.64 -1.33 -9.74
N LYS A 131 -4.68 -2.26 -9.71
CA LYS A 131 -4.75 -3.48 -10.50
C LYS A 131 -5.91 -4.38 -10.08
N LEU A 132 -6.03 -4.66 -8.79
CA LEU A 132 -7.13 -5.45 -8.24
C LEU A 132 -8.50 -4.80 -8.49
N GLU A 133 -8.59 -3.48 -8.42
CA GLU A 133 -9.83 -2.73 -8.75
C GLU A 133 -10.20 -2.90 -10.23
N SER A 134 -9.23 -2.81 -11.13
CA SER A 134 -9.45 -3.06 -12.57
C SER A 134 -9.94 -4.48 -12.84
N GLU A 135 -9.32 -5.49 -12.19
CA GLU A 135 -9.76 -6.87 -12.28
C GLU A 135 -11.14 -7.07 -11.66
N PHE A 136 -11.42 -6.43 -10.52
CA PHE A 136 -12.72 -6.46 -9.87
C PHE A 136 -13.80 -5.96 -10.81
N SER A 137 -13.61 -4.81 -11.48
CA SER A 137 -14.58 -4.27 -12.45
C SER A 137 -14.81 -5.20 -13.64
N LYS A 138 -13.78 -5.91 -14.12
CA LYS A 138 -13.93 -6.91 -15.19
C LYS A 138 -14.79 -8.09 -14.73
N VAL A 139 -14.47 -8.68 -13.58
CA VAL A 139 -15.24 -9.80 -13.00
C VAL A 139 -16.69 -9.37 -12.69
N GLU A 140 -16.89 -8.13 -12.24
CA GLU A 140 -18.21 -7.57 -11.98
C GLU A 140 -19.03 -7.44 -13.26
N THR A 141 -18.41 -6.96 -14.34
CA THR A 141 -19.05 -6.89 -15.66
C THR A 141 -19.46 -8.29 -16.14
N ASP A 142 -18.56 -9.27 -16.05
CA ASP A 142 -18.82 -10.66 -16.42
C ASP A 142 -19.94 -11.29 -15.59
N LEU A 143 -20.02 -10.93 -14.30
CA LEU A 143 -21.09 -11.36 -13.40
C LEU A 143 -22.43 -10.78 -13.87
N TYR A 144 -22.51 -9.49 -14.17
CA TYR A 144 -23.75 -8.87 -14.62
C TYR A 144 -24.22 -9.44 -15.96
N ILE A 145 -23.31 -9.66 -16.91
CA ILE A 145 -23.64 -10.33 -18.19
C ILE A 145 -24.21 -11.72 -17.91
N SER A 146 -23.53 -12.52 -17.07
CA SER A 146 -23.96 -13.89 -16.76
C SER A 146 -25.30 -13.93 -16.01
N VAL A 147 -25.58 -12.95 -15.14
CA VAL A 147 -26.88 -12.81 -14.45
C VAL A 147 -27.98 -12.44 -15.42
N VAL A 148 -27.75 -11.49 -16.34
CA VAL A 148 -28.74 -11.10 -17.36
C VAL A 148 -29.08 -12.29 -18.26
N GLU A 149 -28.07 -13.06 -18.68
CA GLU A 149 -28.29 -14.28 -19.47
C GLU A 149 -29.12 -15.32 -18.69
N LEU A 150 -28.77 -15.56 -17.42
CA LEU A 150 -29.49 -16.50 -16.56
C LEU A 150 -30.94 -16.09 -16.34
N ASP A 151 -31.19 -14.81 -16.05
CA ASP A 151 -32.54 -14.29 -15.83
C ASP A 151 -33.35 -14.27 -17.13
N THR A 152 -32.71 -14.07 -18.28
CA THR A 152 -33.34 -14.23 -19.60
C THR A 152 -33.82 -15.68 -19.81
N LEU A 153 -33.02 -16.68 -19.43
CA LEU A 153 -33.44 -18.08 -19.50
C LEU A 153 -34.60 -18.38 -18.54
N LYS A 154 -34.55 -17.90 -17.30
CA LYS A 154 -35.66 -18.05 -16.34
C LYS A 154 -36.95 -17.39 -16.83
N TYR A 155 -36.84 -16.23 -17.47
CA TYR A 155 -37.99 -15.54 -18.06
C TYR A 155 -38.60 -16.35 -19.22
N LYS A 156 -37.77 -16.86 -20.13
CA LYS A 156 -38.21 -17.77 -21.21
C LYS A 156 -38.93 -19.01 -20.66
N GLU A 157 -38.38 -19.62 -19.62
CA GLU A 157 -39.00 -20.77 -18.93
C GLU A 157 -40.38 -20.38 -18.35
N SER A 158 -40.52 -19.20 -17.76
CA SER A 158 -41.81 -18.69 -17.26
C SER A 158 -42.85 -18.45 -18.35
N LEU A 159 -42.41 -18.21 -19.59
CA LEU A 159 -43.25 -18.09 -20.78
C LEU A 159 -43.52 -19.44 -21.46
N ASN A 160 -43.17 -20.57 -20.83
CA ASN A 160 -43.23 -21.91 -21.40
C ASN A 160 -42.43 -22.09 -22.70
N MET A 161 -41.39 -21.28 -22.91
CA MET A 161 -40.46 -21.47 -24.02
C MET A 161 -39.43 -22.54 -23.66
N PRO A 162 -38.95 -23.36 -24.62
CA PRO A 162 -37.93 -24.36 -24.37
C PRO A 162 -36.62 -23.70 -23.94
N VAL A 163 -36.06 -24.16 -22.81
CA VAL A 163 -34.80 -23.68 -22.23
C VAL A 163 -33.85 -24.86 -22.01
N PRO A 164 -32.59 -24.78 -22.49
CA PRO A 164 -31.59 -25.80 -22.21
C PRO A 164 -31.21 -25.80 -20.72
N GLN A 165 -31.53 -26.88 -20.00
CA GLN A 165 -31.26 -26.99 -18.56
C GLN A 165 -29.75 -27.04 -18.24
N GLU A 166 -28.93 -27.62 -19.12
CA GLU A 166 -27.47 -27.64 -18.98
C GLU A 166 -26.86 -26.24 -19.01
N LEU A 167 -27.34 -25.38 -19.92
CA LEU A 167 -26.88 -23.99 -20.03
C LEU A 167 -27.27 -23.18 -18.79
N LYS A 168 -28.49 -23.37 -18.30
CA LYS A 168 -28.97 -22.73 -17.06
C LYS A 168 -28.12 -23.12 -15.86
N ALA A 169 -27.88 -24.43 -15.66
CA ALA A 169 -27.03 -24.92 -14.58
C ALA A 169 -25.58 -24.42 -14.70
N SER A 170 -25.04 -24.36 -15.91
CA SER A 170 -23.70 -23.80 -16.17
C SER A 170 -23.60 -22.33 -15.79
N LEU A 171 -24.60 -21.52 -16.15
CA LEU A 171 -24.67 -20.10 -15.77
C LEU A 171 -24.83 -19.90 -14.26
N GLU A 172 -25.65 -20.71 -13.59
CA GLU A 172 -25.78 -20.67 -12.13
C GLU A 172 -24.45 -20.95 -11.43
N ALA A 173 -23.72 -21.97 -11.89
CA ALA A 173 -22.38 -22.27 -11.38
C ALA A 173 -21.39 -21.12 -11.64
N LYS A 174 -21.39 -20.55 -12.87
CA LYS A 174 -20.54 -19.42 -13.23
C LYS A 174 -20.83 -18.19 -12.37
N VAL A 175 -22.10 -17.85 -12.15
CA VAL A 175 -22.52 -16.74 -11.28
C VAL A 175 -22.03 -16.94 -9.86
N SER A 176 -22.10 -18.16 -9.33
CA SER A 176 -21.59 -18.49 -8.00
C SER A 176 -20.07 -18.25 -7.91
N ILE A 177 -19.31 -18.76 -8.88
CA ILE A 177 -17.85 -18.60 -8.95
C ILE A 177 -17.46 -17.11 -9.02
N LEU A 178 -18.09 -16.34 -9.90
CA LEU A 178 -17.80 -14.92 -10.07
C LEU A 178 -18.11 -14.12 -8.79
N ARG A 179 -19.19 -14.45 -8.08
CA ARG A 179 -19.50 -13.82 -6.77
C ARG A 179 -18.42 -14.12 -5.72
N GLN A 180 -17.92 -15.34 -5.69
CA GLN A 180 -16.82 -15.70 -4.80
C GLN A 180 -15.55 -14.93 -5.15
N GLU A 181 -15.19 -14.87 -6.43
CA GLU A 181 -14.02 -14.12 -6.90
C GLU A 181 -14.09 -12.63 -6.55
N LEU A 182 -15.26 -11.99 -6.71
CA LEU A 182 -15.47 -10.59 -6.28
C LEU A 182 -15.26 -10.41 -4.77
N SER A 183 -15.79 -11.34 -3.96
CA SER A 183 -15.61 -11.29 -2.51
C SER A 183 -14.13 -11.36 -2.11
N GLU A 184 -13.38 -12.26 -2.73
CA GLU A 184 -11.94 -12.42 -2.50
C GLU A 184 -11.14 -11.19 -2.93
N LYS A 185 -11.42 -10.64 -4.11
CA LYS A 185 -10.77 -9.41 -4.59
C LYS A 185 -11.10 -8.21 -3.69
N LYS A 186 -12.36 -8.04 -3.29
CA LYS A 186 -12.78 -6.98 -2.37
C LYS A 186 -12.04 -7.05 -1.04
N LYS A 187 -11.86 -8.26 -0.49
CA LYS A 187 -11.08 -8.46 0.74
C LYS A 187 -9.63 -8.02 0.55
N LYS A 188 -8.97 -8.46 -0.52
CA LYS A 188 -7.58 -8.07 -0.84
C LYS A 188 -7.41 -6.56 -1.04
N ILE A 189 -8.37 -5.90 -1.70
CA ILE A 189 -8.37 -4.43 -1.84
C ILE A 189 -8.40 -3.77 -0.45
N GLY A 190 -9.31 -4.20 0.43
CA GLY A 190 -9.38 -3.67 1.79
C GLY A 190 -8.11 -3.89 2.61
N GLU A 191 -7.44 -5.04 2.45
CA GLU A 191 -6.15 -5.31 3.08
C GLU A 191 -5.05 -4.37 2.58
N LEU A 192 -4.99 -4.09 1.27
CA LEU A 192 -4.03 -3.15 0.69
C LEU A 192 -4.32 -1.70 1.11
N GLU A 193 -5.58 -1.29 1.22
CA GLU A 193 -5.96 0.03 1.73
C GLU A 193 -5.48 0.23 3.17
N GLU A 194 -5.69 -0.76 4.02
CA GLU A 194 -5.25 -0.73 5.40
C GLU A 194 -3.72 -0.69 5.51
N LYS A 195 -3.01 -1.49 4.69
CA LYS A 195 -1.55 -1.47 4.61
C LYS A 195 -1.04 -0.11 4.13
N ALA A 196 -1.62 0.47 3.07
CA ALA A 196 -1.28 1.82 2.58
C ALA A 196 -1.45 2.88 3.69
N ARG A 197 -2.55 2.80 4.44
CA ARG A 197 -2.77 3.69 5.59
C ARG A 197 -1.68 3.53 6.64
N MET A 198 -1.37 2.30 7.05
CA MET A 198 -0.32 2.04 8.05
C MET A 198 1.05 2.57 7.60
N LEU A 199 1.41 2.35 6.32
CA LEU A 199 2.66 2.88 5.76
C LEU A 199 2.68 4.42 5.75
N SER A 200 1.56 5.06 5.40
CA SER A 200 1.46 6.53 5.36
C SER A 200 1.59 7.19 6.75
N GLU A 201 1.19 6.47 7.80
CA GLU A 201 1.30 6.93 9.19
C GLU A 201 2.68 6.65 9.79
N LEU A 202 3.49 5.81 9.14
CA LEU A 202 4.77 5.35 9.66
C LEU A 202 5.73 6.50 10.03
N PRO A 203 5.91 7.58 9.24
CA PRO A 203 6.78 8.69 9.62
C PRO A 203 6.42 9.31 10.98
N ARG A 204 5.12 9.31 11.33
CA ARG A 204 4.63 9.86 12.61
C ARG A 204 4.74 8.86 13.75
N LYS A 205 4.67 7.56 13.44
CA LYS A 205 4.59 6.47 14.42
C LYS A 205 5.89 5.70 14.60
N ILE A 206 6.91 5.93 13.77
CA ILE A 206 8.12 5.09 13.73
C ILE A 206 8.79 4.95 15.09
N HIS A 207 8.89 6.05 15.86
CA HIS A 207 9.42 6.01 17.22
C HIS A 207 8.54 5.16 18.14
N SER A 208 7.23 5.35 18.14
CA SER A 208 6.32 4.53 18.97
C SER A 208 6.33 3.03 18.62
N LEU A 209 6.63 2.68 17.37
CA LEU A 209 6.64 1.30 16.89
C LEU A 209 7.98 0.60 17.14
N THR A 210 9.07 1.37 17.16
CA THR A 210 10.43 0.83 17.32
C THR A 210 10.97 0.99 18.75
N SER A 211 10.52 2.00 19.50
CA SER A 211 10.99 2.25 20.85
C SER A 211 10.46 1.21 21.85
N TYR A 212 11.34 0.77 22.73
CA TYR A 212 10.99 -0.12 23.84
C TYR A 212 10.80 0.71 25.12
N THR A 213 9.56 0.87 25.59
CA THR A 213 9.27 1.70 26.78
C THR A 213 9.10 0.87 28.05
N GLU A 214 8.77 -0.42 27.92
CA GLU A 214 8.37 -1.28 29.05
C GLU A 214 9.42 -1.33 30.18
N LEU A 215 10.71 -1.43 29.85
CA LEU A 215 11.76 -1.43 30.87
C LEU A 215 11.84 -0.08 31.58
N ALA A 216 11.88 1.02 30.83
CA ALA A 216 11.92 2.35 31.42
C ALA A 216 10.69 2.62 32.29
N ASP A 217 9.50 2.21 31.87
CA ASP A 217 8.27 2.37 32.65
C ASP A 217 8.30 1.54 33.94
N LYS A 218 8.81 0.30 33.88
CA LYS A 218 9.03 -0.53 35.07
C LYS A 218 10.02 0.13 36.04
N LEU A 219 11.18 0.57 35.55
CA LEU A 219 12.21 1.21 36.37
C LEU A 219 11.73 2.54 36.96
N TYR A 220 10.88 3.27 36.25
CA TYR A 220 10.25 4.49 36.76
C TYR A 220 9.37 4.20 37.98
N GLN A 221 8.58 3.12 37.96
CA GLN A 221 7.77 2.74 39.13
C GLN A 221 8.65 2.32 40.31
N GLU A 222 9.71 1.54 40.07
CA GLU A 222 10.67 1.17 41.12
C GLU A 222 11.34 2.41 41.75
N LEU A 223 11.71 3.40 40.92
CA LEU A 223 12.24 4.68 41.38
C LEU A 223 11.22 5.42 42.24
N LYS A 224 9.96 5.45 41.83
CA LYS A 224 8.87 6.10 42.57
C LYS A 224 8.65 5.47 43.93
N GLU A 225 8.66 4.15 44.04
CA GLU A 225 8.54 3.45 45.31
C GLU A 225 9.71 3.78 46.25
N LYS A 226 10.95 3.70 45.72
CA LYS A 226 12.16 3.98 46.49
C LYS A 226 12.25 5.43 46.97
N HIS A 227 11.81 6.38 46.14
CA HIS A 227 11.84 7.82 46.44
C HIS A 227 10.58 8.29 47.18
N GLY A 228 9.50 7.50 47.16
CA GLY A 228 8.23 7.82 47.81
C GLY A 228 8.38 8.04 49.32
N ALA A 229 9.27 7.29 49.97
CA ALA A 229 9.60 7.47 51.38
C ALA A 229 10.25 8.84 51.69
N LYS A 230 10.97 9.43 50.73
CA LYS A 230 11.71 10.69 50.91
C LYS A 230 10.93 11.92 50.44
N PHE A 231 10.16 11.79 49.35
CA PHE A 231 9.50 12.91 48.69
C PHE A 231 7.96 12.91 48.84
N GLY A 232 7.39 11.82 49.38
CA GLY A 232 5.96 11.71 49.64
C GLY A 232 5.12 12.03 48.39
N PRO A 233 4.07 12.87 48.51
CA PRO A 233 3.18 13.22 47.39
C PRO A 233 3.86 13.91 46.19
N ARG A 234 5.07 14.46 46.37
CA ARG A 234 5.80 15.19 45.31
C ARG A 234 6.81 14.31 44.56
N VAL A 235 6.81 13.00 44.81
CA VAL A 235 7.77 12.06 44.21
C VAL A 235 7.74 12.09 42.69
N ASP A 236 6.56 12.16 42.07
CA ASP A 236 6.42 12.20 40.61
C ASP A 236 7.02 13.49 40.03
N GLU A 237 6.69 14.65 40.60
CA GLU A 237 7.24 15.94 40.15
C GLU A 237 8.76 15.99 40.30
N ALA A 238 9.29 15.46 41.40
CA ALA A 238 10.73 15.42 41.66
C ALA A 238 11.45 14.50 40.67
N LEU A 239 10.92 13.30 40.41
CA LEU A 239 11.48 12.36 39.44
C LEU A 239 11.41 12.92 38.03
N GLN A 240 10.28 13.53 37.64
CA GLN A 240 10.11 14.12 36.32
C GLN A 240 11.11 15.26 36.09
N LYS A 241 11.30 16.16 37.06
CA LYS A 241 12.33 17.21 36.97
C LYS A 241 13.74 16.62 36.84
N ASN A 242 14.05 15.55 37.55
CA ASN A 242 15.35 14.90 37.46
C ASN A 242 15.58 14.25 36.08
N ILE A 243 14.56 13.57 35.56
CA ILE A 243 14.56 13.00 34.21
C ILE A 243 14.78 14.10 33.18
N GLU A 244 14.02 15.19 33.25
CA GLU A 244 14.15 16.33 32.33
C GLU A 244 15.55 16.97 32.42
N ALA A 245 16.11 17.13 33.62
CA ALA A 245 17.46 17.66 33.81
C ALA A 245 18.53 16.75 33.20
N ILE A 246 18.39 15.43 33.31
CA ILE A 246 19.31 14.46 32.68
C ILE A 246 19.13 14.46 31.17
N MET A 247 17.90 14.47 30.66
CA MET A 247 17.63 14.55 29.22
C MET A 247 18.28 15.81 28.62
N GLN A 248 18.16 16.96 29.27
CA GLN A 248 18.76 18.22 28.80
C GLN A 248 20.29 18.22 28.92
N SER A 249 20.83 17.84 30.08
CA SER A 249 22.28 17.89 30.32
C SER A 249 23.05 16.81 29.57
N LYS A 250 22.49 15.60 29.47
CA LYS A 250 23.10 14.46 28.81
C LYS A 250 22.65 14.33 27.38
N GLY A 251 21.60 15.00 26.91
CA GLY A 251 21.14 14.92 25.52
C GLY A 251 20.72 13.52 25.09
N ILE A 252 19.96 12.82 25.94
CA ILE A 252 19.46 11.46 25.69
C ILE A 252 17.93 11.41 25.84
N PRO A 253 17.24 10.45 25.20
CA PRO A 253 15.80 10.27 25.35
C PRO A 253 15.39 9.87 26.77
N ARG A 254 14.10 10.06 27.06
CA ARG A 254 13.50 9.82 28.38
C ARG A 254 13.78 8.41 28.90
N GLU A 255 13.63 7.41 28.05
CA GLU A 255 13.78 5.99 28.38
C GLU A 255 15.19 5.71 28.93
N TYR A 256 16.20 6.30 28.30
CA TYR A 256 17.60 6.17 28.70
C TYR A 256 17.94 7.01 29.93
N ALA A 257 17.33 8.18 30.08
CA ALA A 257 17.47 8.99 31.29
C ALA A 257 16.94 8.25 32.53
N ILE A 258 15.81 7.56 32.41
CA ILE A 258 15.25 6.75 33.50
C ILE A 258 16.20 5.61 33.89
N ILE A 259 16.74 4.88 32.90
CA ILE A 259 17.70 3.80 33.14
C ILE A 259 18.94 4.35 33.88
N LEU A 260 19.47 5.51 33.47
CA LEU A 260 20.61 6.13 34.15
C LEU A 260 20.33 6.47 35.62
N ILE A 261 19.20 7.14 35.90
CA ILE A 261 18.82 7.49 37.29
C ILE A 261 18.73 6.23 38.13
N TRP A 262 18.06 5.20 37.61
CA TRP A 262 17.93 3.93 38.34
C TRP A 262 19.29 3.34 38.69
N ARG A 263 20.22 3.27 37.73
CA ARG A 263 21.58 2.75 37.99
C ARG A 263 22.35 3.55 39.04
N GLU A 264 22.32 4.87 38.96
CA GLU A 264 22.99 5.74 39.94
C GLU A 264 22.43 5.54 41.36
N THR A 265 21.12 5.32 41.47
CA THR A 265 20.48 5.05 42.78
C THR A 265 20.80 3.66 43.33
N GLN A 266 21.11 2.68 42.48
CA GLN A 266 21.56 1.36 42.93
C GLN A 266 23.03 1.39 43.35
N ALA A 267 23.89 2.08 42.60
CA ALA A 267 25.29 2.27 42.97
C ALA A 267 25.42 2.98 44.33
N SER A 268 24.62 4.03 44.55
CA SER A 268 24.60 4.79 45.83
C SER A 268 24.03 4.00 47.01
N ALA A 269 23.29 2.92 46.76
CA ALA A 269 22.75 2.04 47.81
C ALA A 269 23.72 0.90 48.16
N ALA A 270 24.69 0.61 47.28
CA ALA A 270 25.72 -0.41 47.48
C ALA A 270 27.02 0.15 48.09
N SER A 271 27.18 1.47 48.11
CA SER A 271 28.26 2.23 48.76
C SER A 271 27.90 2.64 50.17
#